data_AF-A0AAW9TTJ6-F1
#
_entry.id   AF-A0AAW9TTJ6-F1
#
_cell.length_a   1.000
_cell.length_b   1.000
_cell.length_c   1.000
_cell.angle_alpha   90.00
_cell.angle_beta   90.00
_cell.angle_gamma   90.00
#
_symmetry.space_group_name_H-M   'P 1'
#
loop_
_entity.id
_entity.type
_entity.pdbx_description
1 polymer ?
#
loop_
_entity_poly.entity_id
_entity_poly.type
_entity_poly.pdbx_seq_one_letter_code
_entity_poly.pdbx_strand_id
1 'polypeptide(L)'
;MRLPPARLRNLSVALLEKRGVPADSARLQANLLLEAELRGLPSHGLQRLPLLLSRLDKGLANPTTRGNGTWRRASFLSVDGERGLGPVVMMDAMRVTRRILKETGLAIAAIRNANHMGMLAYYAEAAARDGLIGIVMSTSEALVHPFGGTQALIGTNPVAIGIPAAGHPFVLDLATSIVSMGKINNHAMRGLAIPPGWAVDRDGRATTDPHAAQAGAIAPFGDAKGYGLGLAIELLVAALAGSNLAPDVNGTLDDIHPANKGDLLILIDPSAGAGSIPALAAYLDRLRLSRPLDPTQPVAIPGDGARARRAAAAKTGIELPQPLFDHLTALEAA
;
A
#
# COMPACT_ATOMS: atom_id res chain seq x y z
N MET A 1 -4.08 -13.38 19.54
CA MET A 1 -5.07 -14.47 19.34
C MET A 1 -5.12 -14.85 17.86
N ARG A 2 -5.58 -16.05 17.49
CA ARG A 2 -5.71 -16.48 16.08
C ARG A 2 -7.19 -16.63 15.70
N LEU A 3 -7.61 -16.02 14.60
CA LEU A 3 -9.01 -15.93 14.19
C LEU A 3 -9.22 -16.34 12.73
N PRO A 4 -10.38 -16.93 12.38
CA PRO A 4 -10.72 -17.25 10.99
C PRO A 4 -10.82 -15.97 10.13
N PRO A 5 -10.24 -15.94 8.91
CA PRO A 5 -10.30 -14.76 8.05
C PRO A 5 -11.72 -14.33 7.69
N ALA A 6 -12.66 -15.28 7.56
CA ALA A 6 -14.07 -15.00 7.29
C ALA A 6 -14.73 -14.20 8.42
N ARG A 7 -14.44 -14.53 9.69
CA ARG A 7 -14.99 -13.81 10.85
C ARG A 7 -14.52 -12.35 10.85
N LEU A 8 -13.22 -12.14 10.65
CA LEU A 8 -12.62 -10.81 10.60
C LEU A 8 -13.13 -9.98 9.41
N ARG A 9 -13.35 -10.63 8.26
CA ARG A 9 -13.95 -9.99 7.09
C ARG A 9 -15.37 -9.54 7.37
N ASN A 10 -16.21 -10.40 7.93
CA ASN A 10 -17.60 -10.08 8.23
C ASN A 10 -17.71 -8.93 9.23
N LEU A 11 -16.91 -8.95 10.31
CA LEU A 11 -16.80 -7.86 11.27
C LEU A 11 -16.41 -6.54 10.58
N SER A 12 -15.38 -6.57 9.73
CA SER A 12 -14.91 -5.37 9.02
C SER A 12 -15.96 -4.81 8.08
N VAL A 13 -16.69 -5.68 7.35
CA VAL A 13 -17.78 -5.28 6.45
C VAL A 13 -18.92 -4.65 7.26
N ALA A 14 -19.37 -5.28 8.33
CA ALA A 14 -20.45 -4.76 9.17
C ALA A 14 -20.12 -3.39 9.75
N LEU A 15 -18.89 -3.19 10.25
CA LEU A 15 -18.42 -1.91 10.78
C LEU A 15 -18.42 -0.78 9.75
N LEU A 16 -18.07 -1.09 8.50
CA LEU A 16 -18.08 -0.14 7.38
C LEU A 16 -19.51 0.15 6.90
N GLU A 17 -20.35 -0.87 6.75
CA GLU A 17 -21.76 -0.72 6.35
C GLU A 17 -22.55 0.11 7.37
N LYS A 18 -22.30 -0.08 8.68
CA LYS A 18 -22.88 0.73 9.75
C LYS A 18 -22.58 2.23 9.61
N ARG A 19 -21.50 2.59 8.91
CA ARG A 19 -21.08 3.97 8.61
C ARG A 19 -21.46 4.41 7.19
N GLY A 20 -22.44 3.74 6.59
CA GLY A 20 -23.02 4.11 5.29
C GLY A 20 -22.18 3.71 4.08
N VAL A 21 -21.12 2.92 4.25
CA VAL A 21 -20.34 2.41 3.11
C VAL A 21 -21.18 1.37 2.37
N PRO A 22 -21.42 1.50 1.05
CA PRO A 22 -22.17 0.51 0.28
C PRO A 22 -21.55 -0.88 0.37
N ALA A 23 -22.39 -1.92 0.34
CA ALA A 23 -21.98 -3.29 0.67
C ALA A 23 -20.81 -3.82 -0.18
N ASP A 24 -20.75 -3.47 -1.47
CA ASP A 24 -19.65 -3.87 -2.34
C ASP A 24 -18.36 -3.10 -2.06
N SER A 25 -18.44 -1.79 -1.79
CA SER A 25 -17.33 -0.95 -1.32
C SER A 25 -16.79 -1.41 0.04
N ALA A 26 -17.67 -1.77 0.97
CA ALA A 26 -17.32 -2.30 2.28
C ALA A 26 -16.57 -3.64 2.15
N ARG A 27 -17.08 -4.55 1.32
CA ARG A 27 -16.39 -5.81 0.98
C ARG A 27 -15.03 -5.56 0.36
N LEU A 28 -14.91 -4.62 -0.58
CA LEU A 28 -13.64 -4.30 -1.23
C LEU A 28 -12.60 -3.78 -0.23
N GLN A 29 -12.98 -2.79 0.58
CA GLN A 29 -12.12 -2.23 1.63
C GLN A 29 -11.70 -3.31 2.63
N ALA A 30 -12.64 -4.10 3.15
CA ALA A 30 -12.36 -5.19 4.08
C ALA A 30 -11.43 -6.24 3.45
N ASN A 31 -11.67 -6.64 2.21
CA ASN A 31 -10.81 -7.59 1.51
C ASN A 31 -9.37 -7.11 1.40
N LEU A 32 -9.14 -5.82 1.13
CA LEU A 32 -7.78 -5.28 1.09
C LEU A 32 -7.09 -5.36 2.45
N LEU A 33 -7.77 -4.96 3.53
CA LEU A 33 -7.20 -5.04 4.88
C LEU A 33 -6.87 -6.48 5.26
N LEU A 34 -7.77 -7.42 4.94
CA LEU A 34 -7.58 -8.84 5.20
C LEU A 34 -6.45 -9.44 4.35
N GLU A 35 -6.30 -9.03 3.09
CA GLU A 35 -5.19 -9.48 2.24
C GLU A 35 -3.84 -9.00 2.79
N ALA A 36 -3.77 -7.79 3.35
CA ALA A 36 -2.56 -7.31 4.02
C ALA A 36 -2.23 -8.17 5.26
N GLU A 37 -3.22 -8.50 6.09
CA GLU A 37 -3.04 -9.41 7.23
C GLU A 37 -2.53 -10.79 6.79
N LEU A 38 -3.18 -11.41 5.80
CA LEU A 38 -2.82 -12.73 5.30
C LEU A 38 -1.39 -12.76 4.75
N ARG A 39 -0.92 -11.66 4.16
CA ARG A 39 0.44 -11.54 3.60
C ARG A 39 1.48 -11.12 4.64
N GLY A 40 1.09 -10.97 5.91
CA GLY A 40 1.96 -10.59 7.02
C GLY A 40 2.33 -9.10 7.01
N LEU A 41 1.41 -8.23 6.59
CA LEU A 41 1.57 -6.77 6.53
C LEU A 41 0.51 -6.05 7.40
N PRO A 42 0.47 -6.30 8.72
CA PRO A 42 -0.57 -5.77 9.61
C PRO A 42 -0.62 -4.23 9.65
N SER A 43 0.49 -3.54 9.34
CA SER A 43 0.53 -2.07 9.26
C SER A 43 -0.35 -1.48 8.15
N HIS A 44 -0.80 -2.30 7.20
CA HIS A 44 -1.76 -1.95 6.15
C HIS A 44 -3.01 -2.83 6.22
N GLY A 45 -3.15 -3.61 7.30
CA GLY A 45 -4.27 -4.49 7.58
C GLY A 45 -5.26 -3.89 8.58
N LEU A 46 -5.82 -4.74 9.45
CA LEU A 46 -6.89 -4.38 10.37
C LEU A 46 -6.49 -3.32 11.39
N GLN A 47 -5.19 -3.10 11.63
CA GLN A 47 -4.70 -1.97 12.44
C GLN A 47 -5.15 -0.60 11.90
N ARG A 48 -5.46 -0.50 10.60
CA ARG A 48 -5.94 0.74 9.96
C ARG A 48 -7.44 0.94 10.10
N LEU A 49 -8.20 -0.10 10.42
CA LEU A 49 -9.66 -0.03 10.44
C LEU A 49 -10.19 0.98 11.46
N PRO A 50 -9.74 1.02 12.74
CA PRO A 50 -10.26 2.01 13.70
C PRO A 50 -10.09 3.45 13.24
N LEU A 51 -8.92 3.79 12.68
CA LEU A 51 -8.68 5.14 12.14
C LEU A 51 -9.60 5.46 10.97
N LEU A 52 -9.79 4.50 10.05
CA LEU A 52 -10.71 4.69 8.93
C LEU A 52 -12.16 4.90 9.39
N LEU A 53 -12.61 4.13 10.39
CA LEU A 53 -13.94 4.27 10.97
C LEU A 53 -14.13 5.65 11.60
N SER A 54 -13.15 6.12 12.39
CA SER A 54 -13.17 7.48 12.95
C SER A 54 -13.21 8.56 11.87
N ARG A 55 -12.46 8.40 10.77
CA ARG A 55 -12.48 9.34 9.63
C ARG A 55 -13.84 9.36 8.93
N LEU A 56 -14.52 8.23 8.81
CA LEU A 56 -15.91 8.18 8.32
C LEU A 56 -16.86 8.91 9.27
N ASP A 57 -16.76 8.65 10.57
CA ASP A 57 -17.59 9.28 11.61
C ASP A 57 -17.42 10.81 11.64
N LYS A 58 -16.21 11.30 11.32
CA LYS A 58 -15.86 12.73 11.26
C LYS A 58 -16.06 13.37 9.89
N GLY A 59 -16.56 12.65 8.88
CA GLY A 59 -16.74 13.17 7.52
C GLY A 59 -15.45 13.46 6.75
N LEU A 60 -14.30 12.95 7.23
CA LEU A 60 -13.00 13.02 6.55
C LEU A 60 -12.85 11.92 5.48
N ALA A 61 -13.75 10.94 5.47
CA ALA A 61 -13.92 9.98 4.40
C ALA A 61 -15.37 9.99 3.90
N ASN A 62 -15.54 9.98 2.58
CA ASN A 62 -16.83 9.86 1.92
C ASN A 62 -17.16 8.38 1.71
N PRO A 63 -18.23 7.85 2.35
CA PRO A 63 -18.53 6.42 2.30
C PRO A 63 -19.03 5.93 0.93
N THR A 64 -19.62 6.81 0.11
CA THR A 64 -20.41 6.39 -1.06
C THR A 64 -19.76 6.71 -2.41
N THR A 65 -18.81 7.64 -2.46
CA THR A 65 -18.15 7.99 -3.72
C THR A 65 -17.20 6.90 -4.22
N ARG A 66 -17.03 6.84 -5.54
CA ARG A 66 -15.99 6.07 -6.24
C ARG A 66 -14.92 6.97 -6.86
N GLY A 67 -15.00 8.27 -6.58
CA GLY A 67 -14.28 9.32 -7.28
C GLY A 67 -14.95 9.71 -8.60
N ASN A 68 -14.49 10.83 -9.15
CA ASN A 68 -14.95 11.40 -10.40
C ASN A 68 -13.77 11.52 -11.37
N GLY A 69 -13.83 10.74 -12.46
CA GLY A 69 -12.78 10.67 -13.47
C GLY A 69 -13.08 11.55 -14.69
N THR A 70 -12.10 12.33 -15.13
CA THR A 70 -12.13 13.11 -16.37
C THR A 70 -10.93 12.74 -17.24
N TRP A 71 -11.19 12.26 -18.46
CA TRP A 71 -10.14 12.02 -19.45
C TRP A 71 -9.53 13.36 -19.88
N ARG A 72 -8.23 13.54 -19.66
CA ARG A 72 -7.48 14.71 -20.13
C ARG A 72 -6.81 14.45 -21.48
N ARG A 73 -6.50 13.19 -21.78
CA ARG A 73 -5.95 12.69 -23.05
C ARG A 73 -6.47 11.27 -23.28
N ALA A 74 -6.22 10.70 -24.46
CA ALA A 74 -6.65 9.34 -24.82
C ALA A 74 -6.24 8.28 -23.78
N SER A 75 -5.06 8.42 -23.16
CA SER A 75 -4.52 7.49 -22.17
C SER A 75 -4.35 8.08 -20.78
N PHE A 76 -4.95 9.23 -20.47
CA PHE A 76 -4.73 9.92 -19.20
C PHE A 76 -6.06 10.31 -18.54
N LEU A 77 -6.39 9.64 -17.45
CA LEU A 77 -7.56 9.88 -16.60
C LEU A 77 -7.13 10.67 -15.36
N SER A 78 -7.63 11.90 -15.20
CA SER A 78 -7.51 12.64 -13.94
C SER A 78 -8.69 12.29 -13.06
N VAL A 79 -8.44 11.88 -11.81
CA VAL A 79 -9.47 11.43 -10.87
C VAL A 79 -9.45 12.31 -9.63
N ASP A 80 -10.58 12.94 -9.33
CA ASP A 80 -10.84 13.48 -7.99
C ASP A 80 -11.45 12.37 -7.14
N GLY A 81 -10.79 11.95 -6.08
CA GLY A 81 -11.24 10.87 -5.21
C GLY A 81 -12.43 11.26 -4.33
N GLU A 82 -12.77 12.56 -4.22
CA GLU A 82 -13.90 13.08 -3.44
C GLU A 82 -13.91 12.61 -1.97
N ARG A 83 -12.72 12.45 -1.38
CA ARG A 83 -12.47 11.85 -0.05
C ARG A 83 -12.93 10.39 0.06
N GLY A 84 -13.09 9.69 -1.05
CA GLY A 84 -13.49 8.28 -1.07
C GLY A 84 -12.48 7.35 -0.39
N LEU A 85 -12.93 6.13 -0.13
CA LEU A 85 -12.08 5.04 0.33
C LEU A 85 -11.04 4.72 -0.75
N GLY A 86 -9.75 4.79 -0.42
CA GLY A 86 -8.65 4.59 -1.38
C GLY A 86 -8.81 3.33 -2.26
N PRO A 87 -9.05 2.13 -1.68
CA PRO A 87 -9.28 0.91 -2.45
C PRO A 87 -10.46 0.98 -3.42
N VAL A 88 -11.53 1.68 -3.06
CA VAL A 88 -12.72 1.83 -3.90
C VAL A 88 -12.42 2.74 -5.09
N VAL A 89 -11.79 3.90 -4.83
CA VAL A 89 -11.43 4.87 -5.88
C VAL A 89 -10.44 4.26 -6.88
N MET A 90 -9.40 3.59 -6.39
CA MET A 90 -8.37 2.99 -7.25
C MET A 90 -8.88 1.84 -8.11
N MET A 91 -9.70 0.95 -7.55
CA MET A 91 -10.27 -0.15 -8.33
C MET A 91 -11.29 0.35 -9.35
N ASP A 92 -12.02 1.43 -9.05
CA ASP A 92 -12.89 2.05 -10.05
C ASP A 92 -12.09 2.73 -11.17
N ALA A 93 -11.02 3.45 -10.82
CA ALA A 93 -10.09 4.03 -11.79
C ALA A 93 -9.48 2.94 -12.69
N MET A 94 -9.04 1.81 -12.13
CA MET A 94 -8.53 0.65 -12.87
C MET A 94 -9.58 0.08 -13.83
N ARG A 95 -10.84 -0.08 -13.36
CA ARG A 95 -11.95 -0.56 -14.19
C ARG A 95 -12.21 0.37 -15.38
N VAL A 96 -12.14 1.68 -15.18
CA VAL A 96 -12.33 2.69 -16.24
C VAL A 96 -11.16 2.70 -17.21
N THR A 97 -9.92 2.75 -16.73
CA THR A 97 -8.73 2.81 -17.58
C THR A 97 -8.49 1.53 -18.36
N ARG A 98 -8.87 0.36 -17.84
CA ARG A 98 -8.75 -0.91 -18.57
C ARG A 98 -9.51 -0.91 -19.91
N ARG A 99 -10.60 -0.15 -20.03
CA ARG A 99 -11.48 -0.15 -21.22
C ARG A 99 -10.80 0.37 -22.48
N ILE A 100 -9.82 1.25 -22.33
CA ILE A 100 -9.12 1.88 -23.48
C ILE A 100 -7.87 1.11 -23.90
N LEU A 101 -7.40 0.15 -23.11
CA LEU A 101 -6.09 -0.47 -23.31
C LEU A 101 -5.94 -1.19 -24.64
N LYS A 102 -7.04 -1.75 -25.18
CA LYS A 102 -7.02 -2.37 -26.51
C LYS A 102 -6.67 -1.38 -27.63
N GLU A 103 -7.05 -0.12 -27.46
CA GLU A 103 -6.84 0.95 -28.45
C GLU A 103 -5.52 1.68 -28.20
N THR A 104 -5.15 1.86 -26.92
CA THR A 104 -4.03 2.73 -26.55
C THR A 104 -2.76 1.99 -26.13
N GLY A 105 -2.85 0.70 -25.78
CA GLY A 105 -1.76 -0.09 -25.20
C GLY A 105 -1.33 0.34 -23.78
N LEU A 106 -1.67 1.55 -23.35
CA LEU A 106 -1.31 2.12 -22.05
C LEU A 106 -2.38 3.08 -21.55
N ALA A 107 -2.56 3.13 -20.23
CA ALA A 107 -3.44 4.06 -19.54
C ALA A 107 -2.84 4.49 -18.20
N ILE A 108 -3.00 5.77 -17.85
CA ILE A 108 -2.62 6.34 -16.56
C ILE A 108 -3.88 6.90 -15.89
N ALA A 109 -4.11 6.55 -14.62
CA ALA A 109 -5.02 7.28 -13.74
C ALA A 109 -4.19 8.04 -12.70
N ALA A 110 -4.37 9.35 -12.66
CA ALA A 110 -3.77 10.23 -11.67
C ALA A 110 -4.84 10.68 -10.67
N ILE A 111 -4.71 10.22 -9.43
CA ILE A 111 -5.75 10.29 -8.40
C ILE A 111 -5.28 11.25 -7.29
N ARG A 112 -6.13 12.21 -6.94
CA ARG A 112 -5.96 13.08 -5.77
C ARG A 112 -7.17 12.98 -4.85
N ASN A 113 -7.08 13.55 -3.64
CA ASN A 113 -8.23 13.70 -2.73
C ASN A 113 -8.92 12.35 -2.41
N ALA A 114 -8.13 11.29 -2.24
CA ALA A 114 -8.58 9.97 -1.81
C ALA A 114 -7.93 9.61 -0.46
N ASN A 115 -8.62 8.81 0.36
CA ASN A 115 -8.05 8.31 1.60
C ASN A 115 -6.92 7.28 1.36
N HIS A 116 -6.30 6.81 2.43
CA HIS A 116 -5.16 5.89 2.40
C HIS A 116 -5.42 4.64 1.53
N MET A 117 -4.43 4.28 0.71
CA MET A 117 -4.51 3.21 -0.29
C MET A 117 -4.28 1.79 0.27
N GLY A 118 -3.67 1.67 1.45
CA GLY A 118 -3.29 0.36 1.98
C GLY A 118 -2.16 -0.28 1.20
N MET A 119 -2.17 -1.60 1.08
CA MET A 119 -1.08 -2.37 0.45
C MET A 119 -1.15 -2.29 -1.09
N LEU A 120 -0.16 -1.65 -1.72
CA LEU A 120 -0.17 -1.40 -3.17
C LEU A 120 -0.10 -2.68 -4.01
N ALA A 121 0.53 -3.75 -3.50
CA ALA A 121 0.54 -5.07 -4.12
C ALA A 121 -0.86 -5.58 -4.49
N TYR A 122 -1.90 -5.17 -3.74
CA TYR A 122 -3.28 -5.59 -4.01
C TYR A 122 -3.73 -5.19 -5.42
N TYR A 123 -3.44 -3.95 -5.82
CA TYR A 123 -3.83 -3.40 -7.11
C TYR A 123 -2.90 -3.87 -8.23
N ALA A 124 -1.59 -3.86 -7.97
CA ALA A 124 -0.59 -4.31 -8.94
C ALA A 124 -0.81 -5.79 -9.32
N GLU A 125 -1.10 -6.64 -8.33
CA GLU A 125 -1.42 -8.05 -8.57
C GLU A 125 -2.77 -8.23 -9.27
N ALA A 126 -3.79 -7.41 -8.96
CA ALA A 126 -5.07 -7.45 -9.67
C ALA A 126 -4.88 -7.20 -11.17
N ALA A 127 -4.13 -6.17 -11.55
CA ALA A 127 -3.77 -5.91 -12.95
C ALA A 127 -3.00 -7.08 -13.58
N ALA A 128 -2.00 -7.61 -12.88
CA ALA A 128 -1.17 -8.71 -13.39
C ALA A 128 -1.95 -10.02 -13.60
N ARG A 129 -2.92 -10.33 -12.73
CA ARG A 129 -3.83 -11.48 -12.91
C ARG A 129 -4.76 -11.30 -14.10
N ASP A 130 -5.07 -10.06 -14.44
CA ASP A 130 -5.85 -9.68 -15.62
C ASP A 130 -5.03 -9.63 -16.93
N GLY A 131 -3.76 -10.07 -16.89
CA GLY A 131 -2.87 -10.09 -18.05
C GLY A 131 -2.22 -8.75 -18.36
N LEU A 132 -2.32 -7.75 -17.47
CA LEU A 132 -1.80 -6.40 -17.66
C LEU A 132 -0.58 -6.14 -16.77
N ILE A 133 0.35 -5.31 -17.22
CA ILE A 133 1.35 -4.76 -16.29
C ILE A 133 0.68 -3.65 -15.50
N GLY A 134 0.79 -3.69 -14.17
CA GLY A 134 0.27 -2.67 -13.27
C GLY A 134 1.39 -2.03 -12.45
N ILE A 135 1.55 -0.71 -12.55
CA ILE A 135 2.47 0.07 -11.71
C ILE A 135 1.63 1.01 -10.86
N VAL A 136 1.84 0.98 -9.55
CA VAL A 136 1.06 1.74 -8.58
C VAL A 136 2.01 2.50 -7.68
N MET A 137 1.77 3.79 -7.50
CA MET A 137 2.58 4.67 -6.67
C MET A 137 1.67 5.53 -5.79
N SER A 138 2.15 5.89 -4.59
CA SER A 138 1.43 6.74 -3.65
C SER A 138 2.43 7.64 -2.93
N THR A 139 2.00 8.82 -2.51
CA THR A 139 2.74 9.64 -1.53
C THR A 139 2.18 9.44 -0.12
N SER A 140 2.92 9.90 0.90
CA SER A 140 2.47 9.91 2.29
C SER A 140 3.04 11.10 3.07
N GLU A 141 2.56 11.29 4.29
CA GLU A 141 3.14 12.24 5.27
C GLU A 141 4.66 12.08 5.39
N ALA A 142 5.36 13.18 5.64
CA ALA A 142 6.81 13.17 5.79
C ALA A 142 7.24 12.30 6.98
N LEU A 143 7.97 11.22 6.67
CA LEU A 143 8.51 10.29 7.66
C LEU A 143 9.98 9.96 7.40
N VAL A 144 10.50 10.28 6.22
CA VAL A 144 11.82 9.89 5.72
C VAL A 144 12.68 11.11 5.56
N HIS A 145 13.94 11.04 6.01
CA HIS A 145 14.90 12.11 5.79
C HIS A 145 15.56 12.01 4.40
N PRO A 146 15.91 13.14 3.76
CA PRO A 146 16.77 13.13 2.58
C PRO A 146 18.13 12.49 2.91
N PHE A 147 18.77 11.86 1.93
CA PHE A 147 20.13 11.37 2.14
C PHE A 147 21.08 12.53 2.46
N GLY A 148 21.82 12.43 3.56
CA GLY A 148 22.65 13.51 4.10
C GLY A 148 21.93 14.54 4.98
N GLY A 149 20.59 14.49 5.05
CA GLY A 149 19.78 15.24 6.01
C GLY A 149 19.31 14.37 7.17
N THR A 150 18.63 14.98 8.13
CA THR A 150 18.10 14.30 9.33
C THR A 150 16.65 14.64 9.66
N GLN A 151 16.08 15.63 8.96
CA GLN A 151 14.68 16.02 9.11
C GLN A 151 13.78 15.20 8.18
N ALA A 152 12.65 14.72 8.68
CA ALA A 152 11.63 14.08 7.85
C ALA A 152 11.06 15.10 6.85
N LEU A 153 11.25 14.85 5.56
CA LEU A 153 10.80 15.73 4.47
C LEU A 153 10.11 14.98 3.34
N ILE A 154 10.19 13.66 3.30
CA ILE A 154 9.61 12.83 2.24
C ILE A 154 8.78 11.71 2.87
N GLY A 155 7.70 11.32 2.21
CA GLY A 155 6.95 10.14 2.61
C GLY A 155 7.74 8.83 2.41
N THR A 156 7.16 7.73 2.86
CA THR A 156 7.67 6.38 2.57
C THR A 156 7.45 5.97 1.11
N ASN A 157 6.68 6.78 0.36
CA ASN A 157 6.49 6.81 -1.09
C ASN A 157 6.64 5.47 -1.80
N PRO A 158 5.72 4.53 -1.55
CA PRO A 158 5.85 3.17 -2.07
C PRO A 158 5.60 3.10 -3.57
N VAL A 159 6.17 2.04 -4.17
CA VAL A 159 5.86 1.59 -5.52
C VAL A 159 5.57 0.10 -5.51
N ALA A 160 4.50 -0.30 -6.20
CA ALA A 160 4.22 -1.69 -6.51
C ALA A 160 4.19 -1.91 -8.02
N ILE A 161 4.74 -3.04 -8.47
CA ILE A 161 4.81 -3.44 -9.87
C ILE A 161 4.33 -4.89 -9.99
N GLY A 162 3.27 -5.09 -10.76
CA GLY A 162 2.72 -6.39 -11.11
C GLY A 162 2.98 -6.68 -12.58
N ILE A 163 3.57 -7.83 -12.89
CA ILE A 163 3.86 -8.25 -14.27
C ILE A 163 3.26 -9.65 -14.46
N PRO A 164 2.47 -9.87 -15.54
CA PRO A 164 1.91 -11.18 -15.83
C PRO A 164 3.02 -12.18 -16.18
N ALA A 165 2.91 -13.37 -15.62
CA ALA A 165 3.77 -14.52 -15.90
C ALA A 165 2.92 -15.78 -15.82
N ALA A 166 3.32 -16.86 -16.50
CA ALA A 166 2.63 -18.14 -16.40
C ALA A 166 2.60 -18.65 -14.95
N GLY A 167 1.45 -19.18 -14.52
CA GLY A 167 1.23 -19.63 -13.14
C GLY A 167 0.95 -18.47 -12.18
N HIS A 168 1.98 -17.76 -11.73
CA HIS A 168 1.86 -16.65 -10.78
C HIS A 168 2.55 -15.38 -11.29
N PRO A 169 1.90 -14.20 -11.17
CA PRO A 169 2.53 -12.95 -11.56
C PRO A 169 3.73 -12.63 -10.66
N PHE A 170 4.70 -11.93 -11.25
CA PHE A 170 5.70 -11.20 -10.48
C PHE A 170 5.00 -10.02 -9.80
N VAL A 171 5.22 -9.84 -8.49
CA VAL A 171 4.63 -8.72 -7.73
C VAL A 171 5.68 -8.16 -6.79
N LEU A 172 6.18 -6.98 -7.12
CA LEU A 172 6.99 -6.14 -6.25
C LEU A 172 6.08 -5.16 -5.49
N ASP A 173 6.35 -4.95 -4.21
CA ASP A 173 5.73 -3.90 -3.39
C ASP A 173 6.75 -3.49 -2.33
N LEU A 174 7.25 -2.26 -2.43
CA LEU A 174 8.28 -1.73 -1.53
C LEU A 174 8.00 -0.28 -1.18
N ALA A 175 8.34 0.07 0.07
CA ALA A 175 8.52 1.45 0.49
C ALA A 175 9.93 1.92 0.13
N THR A 176 10.12 3.23 -0.01
CA THR A 176 11.43 3.84 -0.25
C THR A 176 12.23 4.12 1.02
N SER A 177 11.59 3.94 2.18
CA SER A 177 12.24 3.86 3.48
C SER A 177 12.79 2.45 3.77
N ILE A 178 13.81 2.37 4.62
CA ILE A 178 14.39 1.08 5.05
C ILE A 178 13.40 0.26 5.89
N VAL A 179 12.46 0.94 6.56
CA VAL A 179 11.44 0.35 7.42
C VAL A 179 10.16 1.19 7.41
N SER A 180 9.02 0.60 7.79
CA SER A 180 7.79 1.36 7.99
C SER A 180 7.68 1.88 9.42
N MET A 181 7.03 3.04 9.59
CA MET A 181 6.73 3.59 10.93
C MET A 181 5.90 2.62 11.78
N GLY A 182 5.03 1.81 11.15
CA GLY A 182 4.29 0.77 11.85
C GLY A 182 5.17 -0.28 12.52
N LYS A 183 6.33 -0.63 11.94
CA LYS A 183 7.30 -1.53 12.59
C LYS A 183 8.04 -0.85 13.75
N ILE A 184 8.36 0.44 13.64
CA ILE A 184 8.93 1.21 14.75
C ILE A 184 7.93 1.28 15.92
N ASN A 185 6.67 1.60 15.63
CA ASN A 185 5.58 1.59 16.62
C ASN A 185 5.42 0.21 17.29
N ASN A 186 5.57 -0.88 16.54
CA ASN A 186 5.53 -2.22 17.13
C ASN A 186 6.69 -2.47 18.11
N HIS A 187 7.90 -1.99 17.81
CA HIS A 187 9.04 -2.07 18.72
C HIS A 187 8.79 -1.23 19.99
N ALA A 188 8.27 0.00 19.86
CA ALA A 188 7.87 0.85 20.98
C ALA A 188 6.86 0.13 21.89
N MET A 189 5.78 -0.41 21.32
CA MET A 189 4.74 -1.13 22.09
C MET A 189 5.27 -2.35 22.84
N ARG A 190 6.36 -2.96 22.35
CA ARG A 190 6.96 -4.16 22.96
C ARG A 190 8.16 -3.84 23.86
N GLY A 191 8.54 -2.56 23.97
CA GLY A 191 9.76 -2.15 24.68
C GLY A 191 11.04 -2.74 24.08
N LEU A 192 11.07 -2.99 22.76
CA LEU A 192 12.23 -3.56 22.07
C LEU A 192 12.99 -2.48 21.32
N ALA A 193 14.32 -2.53 21.34
CA ALA A 193 15.15 -1.65 20.53
C ALA A 193 14.94 -1.90 19.03
N ILE A 194 15.04 -0.84 18.21
CA ILE A 194 15.07 -0.97 16.74
C ILE A 194 16.50 -1.28 16.26
N PRO A 195 16.66 -1.99 15.13
CA PRO A 195 17.96 -2.17 14.51
C PRO A 195 18.68 -0.85 14.22
N PRO A 196 20.01 -0.79 14.41
CA PRO A 196 20.80 0.37 14.03
C PRO A 196 20.59 0.77 12.57
N GLY A 197 20.57 2.09 12.31
CA GLY A 197 20.42 2.65 10.96
C GLY A 197 18.98 2.75 10.45
N TRP A 198 17.97 2.32 11.24
CA TRP A 198 16.57 2.50 10.84
C TRP A 198 16.10 3.94 10.90
N ALA A 199 16.54 4.70 11.90
CA ALA A 199 16.04 6.04 12.15
C ALA A 199 17.07 6.92 12.87
N VAL A 200 16.81 8.22 12.80
CA VAL A 200 17.39 9.25 13.66
C VAL A 200 16.33 9.79 14.60
N ASP A 201 16.74 10.35 15.73
CA ASP A 201 15.86 11.05 16.67
C ASP A 201 15.54 12.49 16.20
N ARG A 202 14.82 13.25 17.03
CA ARG A 202 14.43 14.64 16.75
C ARG A 202 15.60 15.60 16.52
N ASP A 203 16.77 15.28 17.08
CA ASP A 203 17.98 16.10 16.96
C ASP A 203 18.87 15.61 15.79
N GLY A 204 18.41 14.59 15.07
CA GLY A 204 19.12 13.99 13.95
C GLY A 204 20.23 13.02 14.35
N ARG A 205 20.25 12.52 15.59
CA ARG A 205 21.23 11.50 16.01
C ARG A 205 20.69 10.11 15.73
N ALA A 206 21.55 9.22 15.24
CA ALA A 206 21.18 7.82 15.04
C ALA A 206 20.67 7.20 16.35
N THR A 207 19.55 6.48 16.29
CA THR A 207 18.92 5.93 17.50
C THR A 207 18.50 4.48 17.30
N THR A 208 18.55 3.71 18.39
CA THR A 208 17.95 2.38 18.51
C THR A 208 16.75 2.40 19.47
N ASP A 209 16.41 3.54 20.05
CA ASP A 209 15.20 3.71 20.85
C ASP A 209 14.00 3.97 19.92
N PRO A 210 12.99 3.08 19.90
CA PRO A 210 11.81 3.28 19.07
C PRO A 210 11.01 4.54 19.43
N HIS A 211 11.02 4.99 20.69
CA HIS A 211 10.30 6.21 21.10
C HIS A 211 10.99 7.47 20.61
N ALA A 212 12.32 7.54 20.71
CA ALA A 212 13.09 8.61 20.09
C ALA A 212 12.90 8.65 18.56
N ALA A 213 12.86 7.48 17.91
CA ALA A 213 12.65 7.37 16.47
C ALA A 213 11.26 7.84 16.01
N GLN A 214 10.21 7.67 16.82
CA GLN A 214 8.85 8.17 16.52
C GLN A 214 8.80 9.69 16.37
N ALA A 215 9.69 10.42 17.05
CA ALA A 215 9.78 11.87 16.99
C ALA A 215 10.83 12.38 16.00
N GLY A 216 11.53 11.47 15.30
CA GLY A 216 12.59 11.80 14.36
C GLY A 216 12.22 11.42 12.93
N ALA A 217 13.17 10.81 12.22
CA ALA A 217 13.01 10.47 10.80
C ALA A 217 13.57 9.09 10.47
N ILE A 218 12.91 8.38 9.56
CA ILE A 218 13.31 7.07 9.06
C ILE A 218 14.37 7.23 7.96
N ALA A 219 15.34 6.33 7.92
CA ALA A 219 16.33 6.30 6.85
C ALA A 219 15.76 5.76 5.53
N PRO A 220 16.20 6.28 4.37
CA PRO A 220 15.88 5.67 3.07
C PRO A 220 16.57 4.30 2.91
N PHE A 221 15.96 3.36 2.17
CA PHE A 221 16.63 2.09 1.90
C PHE A 221 17.80 2.30 0.92
N GLY A 222 18.94 1.63 1.14
CA GLY A 222 20.08 1.77 0.23
C GLY A 222 20.54 3.22 0.06
N ASP A 223 20.42 4.02 1.12
CA ASP A 223 20.95 5.37 1.22
C ASP A 223 20.42 6.30 0.13
N ALA A 224 21.32 6.93 -0.66
CA ALA A 224 20.98 7.84 -1.73
C ALA A 224 20.03 7.24 -2.79
N LYS A 225 20.02 5.91 -2.96
CA LYS A 225 19.16 5.25 -3.97
C LYS A 225 17.69 5.24 -3.54
N GLY A 226 17.40 4.84 -2.31
CA GLY A 226 16.03 4.88 -1.78
C GLY A 226 15.52 6.31 -1.66
N TYR A 227 16.39 7.24 -1.25
CA TYR A 227 16.07 8.67 -1.26
C TYR A 227 15.70 9.15 -2.66
N GLY A 228 16.56 8.90 -3.66
CA GLY A 228 16.32 9.32 -5.04
C GLY A 228 15.04 8.70 -5.62
N LEU A 229 14.76 7.42 -5.34
CA LEU A 229 13.53 6.77 -5.76
C LEU A 229 12.29 7.37 -5.08
N GLY A 230 12.35 7.61 -3.77
CA GLY A 230 11.26 8.23 -3.01
C GLY A 230 10.93 9.64 -3.47
N LEU A 231 11.96 10.43 -3.76
CA LEU A 231 11.82 11.78 -4.31
C LEU A 231 11.23 11.75 -5.73
N ALA A 232 11.69 10.83 -6.58
CA ALA A 232 11.14 10.69 -7.93
C ALA A 232 9.64 10.32 -7.90
N ILE A 233 9.24 9.43 -6.98
CA ILE A 233 7.83 9.08 -6.79
C ILE A 233 7.03 10.29 -6.29
N GLU A 234 7.54 11.04 -5.30
CA GLU A 234 6.90 12.26 -4.78
C GLU A 234 6.59 13.24 -5.91
N LEU A 235 7.62 13.59 -6.70
CA LEU A 235 7.51 14.56 -7.78
C LEU A 235 6.60 14.07 -8.90
N LEU A 236 6.70 12.79 -9.28
CA LEU A 236 5.88 12.21 -10.33
C LEU A 236 4.39 12.20 -9.95
N VAL A 237 4.08 11.76 -8.72
CA VAL A 237 2.71 11.73 -8.21
C VAL A 237 2.16 13.15 -8.11
N ALA A 238 2.88 14.08 -7.49
CA ALA A 238 2.43 15.46 -7.35
C ALA A 238 2.23 16.15 -8.70
N ALA A 239 3.15 15.98 -9.66
CA ALA A 239 3.04 16.57 -10.98
C ALA A 239 1.84 16.06 -11.79
N LEU A 240 1.50 14.77 -11.66
CA LEU A 240 0.44 14.16 -12.46
C LEU A 240 -0.93 14.21 -11.78
N ALA A 241 -1.00 14.02 -10.46
CA ALA A 241 -2.25 14.03 -9.70
C ALA A 241 -2.65 15.44 -9.23
N GLY A 242 -1.68 16.36 -9.12
CA GLY A 242 -1.89 17.68 -8.52
C GLY A 242 -2.12 17.60 -7.01
N SER A 243 -1.42 16.68 -6.32
CA SER A 243 -1.46 16.56 -4.86
C SER A 243 -0.51 17.53 -4.17
N ASN A 244 -0.63 17.66 -2.85
CA ASN A 244 0.38 18.31 -2.03
C ASN A 244 1.71 17.52 -2.09
N LEU A 245 2.80 18.24 -1.79
CA LEU A 245 4.14 17.69 -1.60
C LEU A 245 4.43 17.57 -0.10
N ALA A 246 5.15 16.52 0.31
CA ALA A 246 5.69 16.45 1.66
C ALA A 246 6.63 17.66 1.94
N PRO A 247 6.62 18.23 3.17
CA PRO A 247 5.93 17.77 4.38
C PRO A 247 4.46 18.21 4.51
N ASP A 248 3.87 18.88 3.52
CA ASP A 248 2.49 19.40 3.59
C ASP A 248 1.42 18.34 3.27
N VAL A 249 1.82 17.09 3.04
CA VAL A 249 0.90 15.96 2.93
C VAL A 249 0.44 15.58 4.33
N ASN A 250 -0.88 15.58 4.57
CA ASN A 250 -1.55 15.31 5.85
C ASN A 250 -2.71 14.32 5.68
N GLY A 251 -3.28 13.85 6.80
CA GLY A 251 -4.56 13.11 6.81
C GLY A 251 -4.44 11.65 6.35
N THR A 252 -3.22 11.10 6.28
CA THR A 252 -2.96 9.68 5.98
C THR A 252 -2.72 8.87 7.27
N LEU A 253 -2.30 9.53 8.34
CA LEU A 253 -1.97 8.93 9.65
C LEU A 253 -2.85 9.46 10.80
N ASP A 254 -3.68 10.47 10.55
CA ASP A 254 -4.55 11.11 11.54
C ASP A 254 -6.04 11.09 11.13
N ASP A 255 -6.92 11.53 12.03
CA ASP A 255 -8.35 11.75 11.80
C ASP A 255 -8.79 13.18 12.13
N ILE A 256 -7.90 14.13 11.83
CA ILE A 256 -8.04 15.56 12.06
C ILE A 256 -8.09 16.28 10.72
N HIS A 257 -7.19 15.92 9.79
CA HIS A 257 -7.03 16.58 8.50
C HIS A 257 -7.64 15.75 7.36
N PRO A 258 -8.23 16.40 6.36
CA PRO A 258 -8.51 15.77 5.07
C PRO A 258 -7.23 15.20 4.46
N ALA A 259 -7.33 14.03 3.83
CA ALA A 259 -6.19 13.45 3.11
C ALA A 259 -5.93 14.26 1.83
N ASN A 260 -4.71 14.73 1.64
CA ASN A 260 -4.30 15.54 0.48
C ASN A 260 -3.14 14.93 -0.32
N LYS A 261 -2.80 13.66 -0.06
CA LYS A 261 -1.85 12.88 -0.86
C LYS A 261 -2.36 12.61 -2.28
N GLY A 262 -1.46 12.14 -3.14
CA GLY A 262 -1.77 11.67 -4.49
C GLY A 262 -1.43 10.19 -4.68
N ASP A 263 -2.01 9.60 -5.73
CA ASP A 263 -1.73 8.24 -6.16
C ASP A 263 -1.69 8.17 -7.69
N LEU A 264 -0.92 7.22 -8.21
CA LEU A 264 -0.87 6.90 -9.63
C LEU A 264 -1.14 5.41 -9.85
N LEU A 265 -1.91 5.14 -10.90
CA LEU A 265 -2.05 3.82 -11.51
C LEU A 265 -1.64 3.91 -12.97
N ILE A 266 -0.72 3.07 -13.37
CA ILE A 266 -0.33 2.89 -14.76
C ILE A 266 -0.64 1.45 -15.14
N LEU A 267 -1.45 1.28 -16.19
CA LEU A 267 -1.74 0.00 -16.80
C LEU A 267 -1.11 -0.05 -18.18
N ILE A 268 -0.47 -1.16 -18.50
CA ILE A 268 0.16 -1.40 -19.79
C ILE A 268 -0.30 -2.77 -20.30
N ASP A 269 -0.79 -2.81 -21.53
CA ASP A 269 -1.09 -4.06 -22.23
C ASP A 269 0.22 -4.66 -22.78
N PRO A 270 0.70 -5.78 -22.25
CA PRO A 270 1.93 -6.39 -22.73
C PRO A 270 1.85 -6.85 -24.19
N SER A 271 0.65 -7.06 -24.77
CA SER A 271 0.53 -7.43 -26.19
C SER A 271 0.88 -6.30 -27.16
N ALA A 272 0.98 -5.06 -26.67
CA ALA A 272 1.51 -3.94 -27.44
C ALA A 272 3.05 -4.02 -27.60
N GLY A 273 3.72 -4.81 -26.77
CA GLY A 273 5.16 -5.08 -26.86
C GLY A 273 5.48 -6.41 -27.56
N ALA A 274 6.78 -6.68 -27.73
CA ALA A 274 7.29 -7.93 -28.33
C ALA A 274 7.72 -8.97 -27.27
N GLY A 275 7.30 -8.81 -26.01
CA GLY A 275 7.69 -9.67 -24.90
C GLY A 275 6.99 -11.04 -24.93
N SER A 276 7.59 -12.05 -24.29
CA SER A 276 7.02 -13.39 -24.17
C SER A 276 6.73 -13.74 -22.71
N ILE A 277 5.44 -13.83 -22.34
CA ILE A 277 5.00 -14.24 -21.00
C ILE A 277 5.61 -15.60 -20.59
N PRO A 278 5.66 -16.63 -21.46
CA PRO A 278 6.37 -17.88 -21.15
C PRO A 278 7.86 -17.69 -20.88
N ALA A 279 8.55 -16.83 -21.65
CA ALA A 279 9.97 -16.57 -21.43
C ALA A 279 10.23 -15.85 -20.10
N LEU A 280 9.35 -14.90 -19.71
CA LEU A 280 9.38 -14.27 -18.40
C LEU A 280 9.23 -15.31 -17.29
N ALA A 281 8.25 -16.21 -17.39
CA ALA A 281 8.05 -17.27 -16.40
C ALA A 281 9.29 -18.18 -16.27
N ALA A 282 9.84 -18.64 -17.41
CA ALA A 282 11.05 -19.45 -17.43
C ALA A 282 12.26 -18.73 -16.79
N TYR A 283 12.37 -17.42 -17.00
CA TYR A 283 13.41 -16.62 -16.35
C TYR A 283 13.23 -16.54 -14.84
N LEU A 284 12.00 -16.30 -14.36
CA LEU A 284 11.70 -16.29 -12.93
C LEU A 284 11.99 -17.66 -12.27
N ASP A 285 11.68 -18.76 -12.96
CA ASP A 285 11.99 -20.11 -12.48
C ASP A 285 13.48 -20.38 -12.44
N ARG A 286 14.24 -19.92 -13.46
CA ARG A 286 15.71 -19.99 -13.44
C ARG A 286 16.30 -19.26 -12.24
N LEU A 287 15.74 -18.12 -11.85
CA LEU A 287 16.17 -17.38 -10.66
C LEU A 287 15.87 -18.16 -9.37
N ARG A 288 14.67 -18.75 -9.23
CA ARG A 288 14.31 -19.60 -8.08
C ARG A 288 15.22 -20.83 -7.93
N LEU A 289 15.62 -21.41 -9.05
CA LEU A 289 16.51 -22.57 -9.11
C LEU A 289 18.00 -22.23 -9.02
N SER A 290 18.35 -20.94 -8.90
CA SER A 290 19.74 -20.55 -8.71
C SER A 290 20.25 -21.00 -7.34
N ARG A 291 21.58 -21.17 -7.24
CA ARG A 291 22.22 -21.63 -5.99
C ARG A 291 21.95 -20.62 -4.87
N PRO A 292 21.26 -20.99 -3.78
CA PRO A 292 21.05 -20.09 -2.66
C PRO A 292 22.35 -19.94 -1.86
N LEU A 293 22.48 -18.81 -1.15
CA LEU A 293 23.56 -18.62 -0.17
C LEU A 293 23.41 -19.58 1.01
N ASP A 294 22.17 -19.80 1.46
CA ASP A 294 21.79 -20.74 2.51
C ASP A 294 20.84 -21.81 1.91
N PRO A 295 21.23 -23.10 1.87
CA PRO A 295 20.39 -24.18 1.33
C PRO A 295 19.00 -24.31 1.98
N THR A 296 18.82 -23.80 3.21
CA THR A 296 17.53 -23.81 3.92
C THR A 296 16.63 -22.63 3.55
N GLN A 297 17.17 -21.63 2.85
CA GLN A 297 16.48 -20.43 2.41
C GLN A 297 16.62 -20.28 0.88
N PRO A 298 15.77 -20.96 0.09
CA PRO A 298 15.85 -20.88 -1.36
C PRO A 298 15.62 -19.45 -1.87
N VAL A 299 16.17 -19.16 -3.05
CA VAL A 299 15.97 -17.86 -3.71
C VAL A 299 14.49 -17.65 -4.00
N ALA A 300 13.95 -16.53 -3.52
CA ALA A 300 12.55 -16.16 -3.71
C ALA A 300 12.44 -14.98 -4.68
N ILE A 301 11.39 -15.01 -5.50
CA ILE A 301 11.00 -13.89 -6.36
C ILE A 301 10.04 -12.98 -5.58
N PRO A 302 10.09 -11.65 -5.79
CA PRO A 302 9.06 -10.74 -5.30
C PRO A 302 7.64 -11.30 -5.52
N GLY A 303 6.91 -11.42 -4.41
CA GLY A 303 5.58 -12.03 -4.34
C GLY A 303 5.56 -13.46 -3.78
N ASP A 304 6.64 -14.26 -3.89
CA ASP A 304 6.67 -15.65 -3.42
C ASP A 304 6.43 -15.75 -1.91
N GLY A 305 7.19 -14.98 -1.11
CA GLY A 305 7.04 -14.96 0.34
C GLY A 305 5.66 -14.47 0.80
N ALA A 306 5.09 -13.47 0.11
CA ALA A 306 3.75 -12.98 0.41
C ALA A 306 2.68 -14.03 0.10
N ARG A 307 2.79 -14.75 -1.04
CA ARG A 307 1.90 -15.87 -1.39
C ARG A 307 1.99 -17.02 -0.38
N ALA A 308 3.20 -17.40 0.02
CA ALA A 308 3.41 -18.45 1.02
C ALA A 308 2.76 -18.10 2.36
N ARG A 309 2.99 -16.87 2.86
CA ARG A 309 2.34 -16.38 4.10
C ARG A 309 0.82 -16.36 3.96
N ARG A 310 0.29 -15.86 2.83
CA ARG A 310 -1.14 -15.84 2.56
C ARG A 310 -1.75 -17.24 2.58
N ALA A 311 -1.11 -18.21 1.92
CA ALA A 311 -1.57 -19.60 1.87
C ALA A 311 -1.55 -20.27 3.25
N ALA A 312 -0.51 -20.01 4.06
CA ALA A 312 -0.43 -20.50 5.43
C ALA A 312 -1.52 -19.87 6.32
N ALA A 313 -1.62 -18.53 6.34
CA ALA A 313 -2.58 -17.78 7.15
C ALA A 313 -4.05 -18.06 6.76
N ALA A 314 -4.32 -18.39 5.49
CA ALA A 314 -5.64 -18.81 5.06
C ALA A 314 -6.09 -20.15 5.70
N LYS A 315 -5.14 -21.04 5.99
CA LYS A 315 -5.41 -22.34 6.63
C LYS A 315 -5.41 -22.24 8.15
N THR A 316 -4.45 -21.54 8.72
CA THR A 316 -4.25 -21.48 10.18
C THR A 316 -5.06 -20.37 10.84
N GLY A 317 -5.42 -19.33 10.09
CA GLY A 317 -6.06 -18.11 10.58
C GLY A 317 -5.08 -16.95 10.76
N ILE A 318 -5.64 -15.75 10.90
CA ILE A 318 -4.89 -14.50 11.08
C ILE A 318 -4.58 -14.31 12.56
N GLU A 319 -3.34 -13.97 12.86
CA GLU A 319 -2.93 -13.58 14.20
C GLU A 319 -3.19 -12.09 14.41
N LEU A 320 -4.03 -11.76 15.39
CA LEU A 320 -4.41 -10.40 15.72
C LEU A 320 -4.08 -10.11 17.19
N PRO A 321 -3.54 -8.91 17.53
CA PRO A 321 -3.40 -8.48 18.92
C PRO A 321 -4.78 -8.46 19.60
N GLN A 322 -4.88 -9.06 20.79
CA GLN A 322 -6.13 -9.10 21.55
C GLN A 322 -6.76 -7.70 21.74
N PRO A 323 -5.99 -6.64 22.11
CA PRO A 323 -6.55 -5.31 22.28
C PRO A 323 -7.19 -4.73 21.01
N LEU A 324 -6.64 -5.04 19.84
CA LEU A 324 -7.21 -4.60 18.56
C LEU A 324 -8.52 -5.33 18.28
N PHE A 325 -8.58 -6.63 18.54
CA PHE A 325 -9.82 -7.39 18.37
C PHE A 325 -10.94 -6.86 19.29
N ASP A 326 -10.63 -6.68 20.57
CA ASP A 326 -11.58 -6.18 21.56
C ASP A 326 -12.11 -4.79 21.18
N HIS A 327 -11.21 -3.90 20.72
CA HIS A 327 -11.59 -2.59 20.22
C HIS A 327 -12.56 -2.67 19.03
N LEU A 328 -12.27 -3.52 18.04
CA LEU A 328 -13.14 -3.68 16.87
C LEU A 328 -14.50 -4.27 17.23
N THR A 329 -14.56 -5.22 18.17
CA THR A 329 -15.84 -5.78 18.66
C THR A 329 -16.63 -4.75 19.47
N ALA A 330 -15.98 -3.91 20.27
CA ALA A 330 -16.65 -2.83 20.99
C ALA A 330 -17.32 -1.82 20.02
N LEU A 331 -16.65 -1.49 18.91
CA LEU A 331 -17.21 -0.62 17.86
C LEU A 331 -18.38 -1.25 17.09
N GLU A 332 -18.52 -2.57 17.10
CA GLU A 332 -19.65 -3.27 16.47
C GLU A 332 -20.91 -3.14 17.36
N ALA A 333 -20.71 -3.28 18.67
CA ALA A 333 -21.77 -3.21 19.68
C ALA A 333 -22.31 -1.79 19.92
N ALA A 334 -21.50 -0.76 19.74
CA ALA A 334 -21.87 0.66 19.85
C ALA A 334 -22.46 1.17 18.54
#